data_AF-A0A0K8QCR0-F1
#
_entry.id   AF-A0A0K8QCR0-F1
#
_cell.length_a   1.000
_cell.length_b   1.000
_cell.length_c   1.000
_cell.angle_alpha   90.00
_cell.angle_beta   90.00
_cell.angle_gamma   90.00
#
_symmetry.space_group_name_H-M   'P 1'
#
loop_
_entity.id
_entity.type
_entity.pdbx_description
1 polymer ?
#
loop_
_entity_poly.entity_id
_entity_poly.type
_entity_poly.pdbx_seq_one_letter_code
_entity_poly.pdbx_strand_id
1 'polypeptide(L)'
;MGAAGEAHPGRNGVAVLSERLVKGINTKSGSCLRDLSDLAHDLFIELRDPDRALAVADILNVLPYDGNRDRWMSVERSLALSSFICRELGQTERAAVYDQLLQAPDTVETDPFKARIAAKVRQRGLNEPNLYDKEIFRSIDNGNRDAEREWRLLRLETLLFLRSHGGSNTLGVGELDHRIANELEAVRA
;
A
#
# COMPACT_ATOMS: atom_id res chain seq x y z
N MET A 1 3.56 -23.07 -14.49
CA MET A 1 2.96 -22.44 -13.30
C MET A 1 3.19 -20.94 -13.42
N GLY A 2 2.60 -20.09 -12.57
CA GLY A 2 2.92 -18.66 -12.59
C GLY A 2 4.31 -18.39 -12.00
N ALA A 3 5.05 -17.41 -12.54
CA ALA A 3 6.45 -17.16 -12.20
C ALA A 3 6.74 -16.87 -10.71
N ALA A 4 5.75 -16.39 -9.95
CA ALA A 4 5.87 -16.21 -8.50
C ALA A 4 5.74 -17.54 -7.72
N GLY A 5 4.89 -18.47 -8.18
CA GLY A 5 4.77 -19.80 -7.59
C GLY A 5 5.98 -20.71 -7.82
N GLU A 6 6.69 -20.52 -8.95
CA GLU A 6 7.93 -21.26 -9.24
C GLU A 6 9.12 -20.77 -8.41
N ALA A 7 9.16 -19.48 -8.08
CA ALA A 7 10.23 -18.88 -7.29
C ALA A 7 10.11 -19.14 -5.78
N HIS A 8 8.89 -19.37 -5.28
CA HIS A 8 8.60 -19.62 -3.86
C HIS A 8 7.92 -20.99 -3.66
N PRO A 9 8.63 -22.10 -3.93
CA PRO A 9 8.05 -23.43 -3.80
C PRO A 9 7.64 -23.71 -2.34
N GLY A 10 6.43 -24.23 -2.14
CA GLY A 10 5.89 -24.58 -0.81
C GLY A 10 5.07 -23.48 -0.11
N ARG A 11 4.98 -22.26 -0.68
CA ARG A 11 4.09 -21.19 -0.17
C ARG A 11 2.73 -21.27 -0.87
N ASN A 12 1.80 -22.06 -0.30
CA ASN A 12 0.50 -22.37 -0.91
C ASN A 12 -0.31 -21.12 -1.36
N GLY A 13 -0.28 -20.01 -0.61
CA GLY A 13 -0.98 -18.78 -0.98
C GLY A 13 -0.46 -18.13 -2.27
N VAL A 14 0.87 -18.08 -2.43
CA VAL A 14 1.53 -17.52 -3.63
C VAL A 14 1.23 -18.38 -4.86
N ALA A 15 1.23 -19.70 -4.71
CA ALA A 15 0.92 -20.63 -5.79
C ALA A 15 -0.55 -20.51 -6.27
N VAL A 16 -1.50 -20.43 -5.33
CA VAL A 16 -2.94 -20.31 -5.64
C VAL A 16 -3.24 -19.00 -6.37
N LEU A 17 -2.64 -17.88 -5.93
CA LEU A 17 -2.86 -16.59 -6.56
C LEU A 17 -2.13 -16.48 -7.92
N SER A 18 -0.95 -17.09 -8.05
CA SER A 18 -0.27 -17.24 -9.34
C SER A 18 -1.10 -18.02 -10.36
N GLU A 19 -1.85 -19.03 -9.93
CA GLU A 19 -2.73 -19.80 -10.80
C GLU A 19 -3.98 -18.99 -11.21
N ARG A 20 -4.54 -18.19 -10.30
CA ARG A 20 -5.65 -17.27 -10.61
C ARG A 20 -5.24 -16.20 -11.62
N LEU A 21 -4.01 -15.70 -11.51
CA LEU A 21 -3.42 -14.76 -12.46
C LEU A 21 -3.38 -15.32 -13.88
N VAL A 22 -2.96 -16.59 -14.03
CA VAL A 22 -2.93 -17.30 -15.33
C VAL A 22 -4.34 -17.48 -15.92
N LYS A 23 -5.37 -17.60 -15.07
CA LYS A 23 -6.77 -17.79 -15.48
C LYS A 23 -7.51 -16.49 -15.80
N GLY A 24 -6.87 -15.33 -15.59
CA GLY A 24 -7.46 -14.01 -15.77
C GLY A 24 -8.08 -13.44 -14.49
N ILE A 25 -8.03 -12.12 -14.37
CA ILE A 25 -8.35 -11.40 -13.13
C ILE A 25 -9.71 -10.74 -13.26
N ASN A 26 -10.58 -10.93 -12.27
CA ASN A 26 -11.83 -10.18 -12.18
C ASN A 26 -11.58 -8.83 -11.50
N THR A 27 -11.34 -7.81 -12.31
CA THR A 27 -11.05 -6.43 -11.88
C THR A 27 -12.24 -5.70 -11.26
N LYS A 28 -13.45 -6.28 -11.33
CA LYS A 28 -14.66 -5.74 -10.69
C LYS A 28 -14.95 -6.35 -9.31
N SER A 29 -14.26 -7.43 -8.95
CA SER A 29 -14.41 -8.07 -7.64
C SER A 29 -13.48 -7.44 -6.61
N GLY A 30 -14.05 -6.76 -5.60
CA GLY A 30 -13.27 -6.16 -4.52
C GLY A 30 -12.43 -7.16 -3.72
N SER A 31 -12.93 -8.40 -3.51
CA SER A 31 -12.14 -9.45 -2.87
C SER A 31 -10.94 -9.87 -3.72
N CYS A 32 -11.09 -9.93 -5.05
CA CYS A 32 -9.98 -10.27 -5.93
C CYS A 32 -8.90 -9.18 -5.94
N LEU A 33 -9.29 -7.90 -5.87
CA LEU A 33 -8.33 -6.80 -5.77
C LEU A 33 -7.59 -6.82 -4.43
N ARG A 34 -8.32 -7.12 -3.34
CA ARG A 34 -7.74 -7.28 -2.01
C ARG A 34 -6.71 -8.41 -1.96
N ASP A 35 -7.06 -9.60 -2.46
CA ASP A 35 -6.15 -10.75 -2.52
C ASP A 35 -4.82 -10.42 -3.24
N LEU A 36 -4.90 -9.65 -4.34
CA LEU A 36 -3.71 -9.22 -5.10
C LEU A 36 -2.87 -8.20 -4.33
N SER A 37 -3.52 -7.22 -3.69
CA SER A 37 -2.84 -6.24 -2.86
C SER A 37 -2.15 -6.91 -1.66
N ASP A 38 -2.81 -7.87 -1.03
CA ASP A 38 -2.27 -8.64 0.10
C ASP A 38 -1.06 -9.46 -0.34
N LEU A 39 -1.14 -10.15 -1.47
CA LEU A 39 -0.01 -10.86 -2.05
C LEU A 39 1.18 -9.95 -2.35
N ALA A 40 0.95 -8.76 -2.92
CA ALA A 40 2.03 -7.82 -3.19
C ALA A 40 2.74 -7.39 -1.90
N HIS A 41 1.98 -7.14 -0.83
CA HIS A 41 2.53 -6.78 0.48
C HIS A 41 3.29 -7.95 1.11
N ASP A 42 2.74 -9.17 1.06
CA ASP A 42 3.43 -10.36 1.58
C ASP A 42 4.74 -10.63 0.82
N LEU A 43 4.74 -10.48 -0.51
CA LEU A 43 5.96 -10.62 -1.30
C LEU A 43 7.02 -9.59 -0.87
N PHE A 44 6.62 -8.35 -0.63
CA PHE A 44 7.54 -7.29 -0.26
C PHE A 44 8.05 -7.41 1.20
N ILE A 45 7.13 -7.63 2.13
CA ILE A 45 7.39 -7.57 3.57
C ILE A 45 7.99 -8.90 4.03
N GLU A 46 7.28 -10.01 3.82
CA GLU A 46 7.64 -11.33 4.34
C GLU A 46 8.70 -12.03 3.49
N LEU A 47 8.53 -11.99 2.17
CA LEU A 47 9.41 -12.72 1.25
C LEU A 47 10.59 -11.88 0.76
N ARG A 48 10.61 -10.58 1.09
CA ARG A 48 11.67 -9.64 0.71
C ARG A 48 11.96 -9.66 -0.80
N ASP A 49 10.90 -9.78 -1.60
CA ASP A 49 10.94 -9.91 -3.05
C ASP A 49 10.29 -8.69 -3.73
N PRO A 50 11.00 -7.54 -3.77
CA PRO A 50 10.44 -6.29 -4.30
C PRO A 50 10.09 -6.38 -5.78
N ASP A 51 10.83 -7.14 -6.58
CA ASP A 51 10.57 -7.29 -8.01
C ASP A 51 9.23 -7.99 -8.28
N ARG A 52 8.97 -9.11 -7.59
CA ARG A 52 7.68 -9.82 -7.74
C ARG A 52 6.54 -9.08 -7.06
N ALA A 53 6.79 -8.43 -5.93
CA ALA A 53 5.79 -7.57 -5.29
C ALA A 53 5.33 -6.47 -6.24
N LEU A 54 6.26 -5.78 -6.89
CA LEU A 54 5.97 -4.73 -7.86
C LEU A 54 5.22 -5.29 -9.07
N ALA A 55 5.64 -6.44 -9.60
CA ALA A 55 4.96 -7.09 -10.72
C ALA A 55 3.50 -7.46 -10.40
N VAL A 56 3.21 -7.91 -9.18
CA VAL A 56 1.84 -8.18 -8.72
C VAL A 56 1.07 -6.87 -8.50
N ALA A 57 1.68 -5.87 -7.89
CA ALA A 57 1.05 -4.57 -7.64
C ALA A 57 0.70 -3.84 -8.95
N ASP A 58 1.53 -3.96 -9.99
CA ASP A 58 1.32 -3.31 -11.29
C ASP A 58 0.02 -3.72 -11.97
N ILE A 59 -0.46 -4.93 -11.68
CA ILE A 59 -1.74 -5.42 -12.15
C ILE A 59 -2.90 -4.59 -11.61
N LEU A 60 -2.77 -4.09 -10.39
CA LEU A 60 -3.74 -3.19 -9.76
C LEU A 60 -3.50 -1.74 -10.19
N ASN A 61 -2.25 -1.33 -10.35
CA ASN A 61 -1.87 0.06 -10.67
C ASN A 61 -2.40 0.55 -12.03
N VAL A 62 -2.72 -0.35 -12.97
CA VAL A 62 -3.32 0.00 -14.26
C VAL A 62 -4.83 0.29 -14.18
N LEU A 63 -5.47 0.04 -13.04
CA LEU A 63 -6.91 0.24 -12.89
C LEU A 63 -7.23 1.71 -12.60
N PRO A 64 -8.08 2.36 -13.42
CA PRO A 64 -8.49 3.73 -13.15
C PRO A 64 -9.47 3.78 -11.97
N TYR A 65 -9.51 4.93 -11.29
CA TYR A 65 -10.55 5.18 -10.30
C TYR A 65 -11.93 5.21 -10.97
N ASP A 66 -12.85 4.36 -10.50
CA ASP A 66 -14.19 4.19 -11.09
C ASP A 66 -15.33 4.71 -10.21
N GLY A 67 -15.01 5.52 -9.19
CA GLY A 67 -15.96 6.08 -8.24
C GLY A 67 -16.29 5.18 -7.05
N ASN A 68 -15.85 3.91 -7.05
CA ASN A 68 -16.05 3.00 -5.91
C ASN A 68 -14.85 3.05 -4.95
N ARG A 69 -15.03 3.71 -3.80
CA ARG A 69 -13.98 3.83 -2.77
C ARG A 69 -13.54 2.48 -2.20
N ASP A 70 -14.44 1.53 -2.01
CA ASP A 70 -14.11 0.22 -1.43
C ASP A 70 -13.16 -0.59 -2.31
N ARG A 71 -13.38 -0.56 -3.64
CA ARG A 71 -12.45 -1.17 -4.61
C ARG A 71 -11.15 -0.37 -4.71
N TRP A 72 -11.26 0.95 -4.67
CA TRP A 72 -10.10 1.82 -4.78
C TRP A 72 -9.10 1.60 -3.65
N MET A 73 -9.54 1.28 -2.43
CA MET A 73 -8.63 1.01 -1.31
C MET A 73 -7.52 -0.01 -1.65
N SER A 74 -7.83 -1.08 -2.39
CA SER A 74 -6.81 -2.06 -2.79
C SER A 74 -5.85 -1.54 -3.85
N VAL A 75 -6.34 -0.69 -4.77
CA VAL A 75 -5.51 -0.03 -5.79
C VAL A 75 -4.61 1.03 -5.15
N GLU A 76 -5.17 1.86 -4.26
CA GLU A 76 -4.48 2.88 -3.48
C GLU A 76 -3.34 2.29 -2.65
N ARG A 77 -3.62 1.19 -1.92
CA ARG A 77 -2.64 0.42 -1.15
C ARG A 77 -1.51 -0.11 -2.04
N SER A 78 -1.82 -0.58 -3.26
CA SER A 78 -0.83 -1.10 -4.21
C SER A 78 0.00 0.00 -4.87
N LEU A 79 -0.60 1.15 -5.19
CA LEU A 79 0.09 2.31 -5.73
C LEU A 79 1.08 2.89 -4.72
N ALA A 80 0.69 2.97 -3.44
CA ALA A 80 1.58 3.42 -2.36
C ALA A 80 2.78 2.49 -2.17
N LEU A 81 2.54 1.17 -2.15
CA LEU A 81 3.62 0.18 -2.11
C LEU A 81 4.55 0.29 -3.33
N SER A 82 3.98 0.44 -4.53
CA SER A 82 4.75 0.51 -5.78
C SER A 82 5.60 1.78 -5.85
N SER A 83 5.05 2.93 -5.42
CA SER A 83 5.81 4.18 -5.29
C SER A 83 7.02 3.99 -4.38
N PHE A 84 6.82 3.37 -3.21
CA PHE A 84 7.90 3.10 -2.28
C PHE A 84 8.96 2.15 -2.85
N ILE A 85 8.57 0.99 -3.40
CA ILE A 85 9.51 0.03 -4.02
C ILE A 85 10.31 0.71 -5.14
N CYS A 86 9.66 1.49 -6.00
CA CYS A 86 10.35 2.20 -7.07
C CYS A 86 11.38 3.21 -6.53
N ARG A 87 11.12 3.87 -5.39
CA ARG A 87 12.10 4.77 -4.74
C ARG A 87 13.30 4.00 -4.22
N GLU A 88 13.08 2.86 -3.57
CA GLU A 88 14.15 1.98 -3.07
C GLU A 88 15.02 1.45 -4.22
N LEU A 89 14.44 1.22 -5.39
CA LEU A 89 15.14 0.79 -6.61
C LEU A 89 15.74 1.96 -7.43
N GLY A 90 15.66 3.20 -6.95
CA GLY A 90 16.16 4.40 -7.65
C GLY A 90 15.31 4.84 -8.86
N GLN A 91 14.13 4.26 -9.06
CA GLN A 91 13.17 4.55 -10.15
C GLN A 91 12.26 5.73 -9.78
N THR A 92 12.84 6.90 -9.45
CA THR A 92 12.09 8.04 -8.91
C THR A 92 11.02 8.59 -9.85
N GLU A 93 11.25 8.58 -11.17
CA GLU A 93 10.25 9.01 -12.16
C GLU A 93 9.01 8.11 -12.14
N ARG A 94 9.23 6.80 -12.09
CA ARG A 94 8.15 5.81 -12.02
C ARG A 94 7.37 5.93 -10.70
N ALA A 95 8.06 6.16 -9.58
CA ALA A 95 7.42 6.43 -8.31
C ALA A 95 6.51 7.68 -8.37
N ALA A 96 6.96 8.74 -9.02
CA ALA A 96 6.16 9.96 -9.19
C ALA A 96 4.90 9.73 -10.03
N VAL A 97 4.95 8.84 -11.02
CA VAL A 97 3.75 8.43 -11.79
C VAL A 97 2.75 7.72 -10.87
N TYR A 98 3.19 6.79 -10.01
CA TYR A 98 2.29 6.12 -9.06
C TYR A 98 1.68 7.10 -8.05
N ASP A 99 2.45 8.06 -7.54
CA ASP A 99 1.93 9.10 -6.64
C ASP A 99 0.81 9.92 -7.30
N GLN A 100 0.96 10.25 -8.60
CA GLN A 100 -0.08 10.96 -9.35
C GLN A 100 -1.33 10.10 -9.55
N LEU A 101 -1.16 8.82 -9.90
CA LEU A 101 -2.28 7.89 -10.06
C LEU A 101 -3.03 7.67 -8.74
N LEU A 102 -2.31 7.60 -7.62
CA LEU A 102 -2.90 7.45 -6.28
C LEU A 102 -3.83 8.63 -5.94
N GLN A 103 -3.48 9.82 -6.44
CA GLN A 103 -4.27 11.04 -6.28
C GLN A 103 -5.43 11.17 -7.28
N ALA A 104 -5.68 10.20 -8.16
CA ALA A 104 -6.78 10.28 -9.14
C ALA A 104 -8.17 10.58 -8.55
N PRO A 105 -8.59 10.03 -7.39
CA PRO A 105 -9.89 10.39 -6.79
C PRO A 105 -10.01 11.89 -6.46
N ASP A 106 -8.88 12.55 -6.27
CA ASP A 106 -8.80 13.93 -5.85
C ASP A 106 -9.09 14.92 -6.97
N THR A 107 -8.96 14.47 -8.22
CA THR A 107 -9.17 15.28 -9.43
C THR A 107 -10.55 15.07 -10.04
N VAL A 108 -11.41 14.27 -9.41
CA VAL A 108 -12.78 13.98 -9.91
C VAL A 108 -13.70 15.18 -9.74
N GLU A 109 -13.54 15.95 -8.65
CA GLU A 109 -14.29 17.19 -8.47
C GLU A 109 -13.67 18.31 -9.32
N THR A 110 -14.44 18.81 -10.28
CA THR A 110 -14.00 19.83 -11.23
C THR A 110 -14.49 21.22 -10.85
N ASP A 111 -15.46 21.33 -9.94
CA ASP A 111 -15.89 22.61 -9.41
C ASP A 111 -14.79 23.21 -8.51
N PRO A 112 -14.26 24.41 -8.81
CA PRO A 112 -13.13 24.98 -8.07
C PRO A 112 -13.40 25.19 -6.58
N PHE A 113 -14.64 25.52 -6.21
CA PHE A 113 -15.00 25.74 -4.82
C PHE A 113 -15.04 24.42 -4.04
N LYS A 114 -15.73 23.41 -4.57
CA LYS A 114 -15.80 22.07 -3.97
C LYS A 114 -14.44 21.38 -3.93
N ALA A 115 -13.63 21.50 -4.99
CA ALA A 115 -12.28 20.97 -5.04
C ALA A 115 -11.40 21.57 -3.92
N ARG A 116 -11.50 22.87 -3.67
CA ARG A 116 -10.78 23.53 -2.58
C ARG A 116 -11.22 23.03 -1.20
N ILE A 117 -12.51 22.79 -1.00
CA ILE A 117 -13.03 22.23 0.26
C ILE A 117 -12.53 20.79 0.44
N ALA A 118 -12.60 19.96 -0.61
CA ALA A 118 -12.12 18.59 -0.59
C ALA A 118 -10.62 18.50 -0.26
N ALA A 119 -9.80 19.35 -0.90
CA ALA A 119 -8.37 19.44 -0.61
C ALA A 119 -8.08 19.80 0.85
N LYS A 120 -8.85 20.74 1.44
CA LYS A 120 -8.69 21.12 2.86
C LYS A 120 -9.06 19.96 3.80
N VAL A 121 -10.13 19.23 3.50
CA VAL A 121 -10.55 18.05 4.28
C VAL A 121 -9.47 16.96 4.21
N ARG A 122 -8.92 16.69 3.03
CA ARG A 122 -7.84 15.74 2.84
C ARG A 122 -6.59 16.13 3.60
N GLN A 123 -6.15 17.38 3.48
CA GLN A 123 -4.96 17.85 4.21
C GLN A 123 -5.12 17.67 5.72
N ARG A 124 -6.32 17.90 6.26
CA ARG A 124 -6.59 17.62 7.68
C ARG A 124 -6.41 16.14 8.01
N GLY A 125 -6.93 15.25 7.16
CA GLY A 125 -6.73 13.80 7.32
C GLY A 125 -5.26 13.39 7.26
N LEU A 126 -4.47 13.98 6.35
CA LEU A 126 -3.03 13.74 6.26
C LEU A 126 -2.26 14.28 7.48
N ASN A 127 -2.74 15.35 8.10
CA ASN A 127 -2.10 15.95 9.29
C ASN A 127 -2.40 15.19 10.59
N GLU A 128 -3.53 14.47 10.66
CA GLU A 128 -3.99 13.70 11.81
C GLU A 128 -4.15 12.21 11.45
N PRO A 129 -3.10 11.54 10.94
CA PRO A 129 -3.20 10.13 10.56
C PRO A 129 -3.35 9.25 11.80
N ASN A 130 -4.11 8.16 11.68
CA ASN A 130 -4.11 7.14 12.72
C ASN A 130 -2.85 6.28 12.57
N LEU A 131 -1.89 6.46 13.48
CA LEU A 131 -0.67 5.66 13.53
C LEU A 131 -0.77 4.48 14.51
N TYR A 132 -1.95 4.17 15.05
CA TYR A 132 -2.18 2.98 15.88
C TYR A 132 -1.26 2.84 17.10
N ASP A 133 -0.70 3.95 17.61
CA ASP A 133 0.23 3.93 18.75
C ASP A 133 -0.37 3.23 19.97
N LYS A 134 -1.64 3.53 20.27
CA LYS A 134 -2.32 2.97 21.44
C LYS A 134 -2.49 1.45 21.33
N GLU A 135 -2.85 0.98 20.14
CA GLU A 135 -3.06 -0.43 19.84
C GLU A 135 -1.75 -1.20 19.90
N ILE A 136 -0.68 -0.66 19.30
CA ILE A 136 0.65 -1.25 19.34
C ILE A 136 1.18 -1.34 20.77
N PHE A 137 1.12 -0.24 21.54
CA PHE A 137 1.55 -0.26 22.94
C PHE A 137 0.75 -1.26 23.78
N ARG A 138 -0.56 -1.36 23.55
CA ARG A 138 -1.40 -2.34 24.24
C ARG A 138 -1.01 -3.78 23.89
N SER A 139 -0.72 -4.07 22.62
CA SER A 139 -0.28 -5.41 22.22
C SER A 139 1.08 -5.77 22.83
N ILE A 140 2.00 -4.82 22.91
CA ILE A 140 3.30 -4.98 23.60
C ILE A 140 3.10 -5.27 25.09
N ASP A 141 2.28 -4.47 25.78
CA ASP A 141 1.99 -4.62 27.22
C ASP A 141 1.36 -6.00 27.54
N ASN A 142 0.51 -6.49 26.63
CA ASN A 142 -0.10 -7.81 26.73
C ASN A 142 0.79 -8.97 26.23
N GLY A 143 1.98 -8.69 25.69
CA GLY A 143 2.87 -9.68 25.08
C GLY A 143 2.30 -10.37 23.83
N ASN A 144 1.28 -9.80 23.18
CA ASN A 144 0.64 -10.37 22.01
C ASN A 144 1.34 -9.91 20.73
N ARG A 145 2.35 -10.69 20.32
CA ARG A 145 3.19 -10.38 19.14
C ARG A 145 2.43 -10.43 17.81
N ASP A 146 1.49 -11.34 17.65
CA ASP A 146 0.70 -11.44 16.42
C ASP A 146 -0.16 -10.18 16.24
N ALA A 147 -0.85 -9.76 17.29
CA ALA A 147 -1.63 -8.53 17.25
C ALA A 147 -0.75 -7.29 17.10
N GLU A 148 0.42 -7.23 17.75
CA GLU A 148 1.38 -6.14 17.52
C GLU A 148 1.75 -6.04 16.05
N ARG A 149 2.11 -7.17 15.42
CA ARG A 149 2.49 -7.22 14.02
C ARG A 149 1.36 -6.75 13.11
N GLU A 150 0.12 -7.17 13.35
CA GLU A 150 -1.05 -6.71 12.59
C GLU A 150 -1.23 -5.17 12.66
N TRP A 151 -1.11 -4.58 13.85
CA TRP A 151 -1.23 -3.12 13.99
C TRP A 151 -0.07 -2.37 13.33
N ARG A 152 1.14 -2.91 13.39
CA ARG A 152 2.30 -2.34 12.70
C ARG A 152 2.17 -2.38 11.19
N LEU A 153 1.58 -3.43 10.62
CA LEU A 153 1.26 -3.49 9.19
C LEU A 153 0.27 -2.38 8.79
N LEU A 154 -0.78 -2.16 9.58
CA LEU A 154 -1.74 -1.06 9.32
C LEU A 154 -1.07 0.33 9.43
N ARG A 155 -0.15 0.50 10.38
CA ARG A 155 0.66 1.72 10.47
C ARG A 155 1.56 1.88 9.25
N LEU A 156 2.24 0.82 8.81
CA LEU A 156 3.10 0.85 7.64
C LEU A 156 2.33 1.29 6.40
N GLU A 157 1.13 0.75 6.17
CA GLU A 157 0.25 1.18 5.07
C GLU A 157 -0.09 2.68 5.15
N THR A 158 -0.40 3.16 6.35
CA THR A 158 -0.68 4.59 6.58
C THR A 158 0.54 5.45 6.26
N LEU A 159 1.74 5.01 6.66
CA LEU A 159 2.99 5.73 6.38
C LEU A 159 3.32 5.75 4.88
N LEU A 160 3.14 4.63 4.17
CA LEU A 160 3.33 4.54 2.71
C LEU A 160 2.35 5.47 1.96
N PHE A 161 1.10 5.52 2.41
CA PHE A 161 0.09 6.43 1.86
C PHE A 161 0.49 7.90 2.06
N LEU A 162 0.84 8.30 3.29
CA LEU A 162 1.34 9.65 3.59
C LEU A 162 2.55 10.00 2.73
N ARG A 163 3.49 9.06 2.59
CA ARG A 163 4.71 9.23 1.80
C ARG A 163 4.43 9.49 0.32
N SER A 164 3.42 8.82 -0.24
CA SER A 164 2.97 8.98 -1.63
C SER A 164 2.24 10.31 -1.87
N HIS A 165 1.70 10.91 -0.81
CA HIS A 165 1.15 12.27 -0.82
C HIS A 165 2.20 13.37 -0.58
N GLY A 166 3.49 13.03 -0.50
CA GLY A 166 4.55 13.99 -0.20
C GLY A 166 4.63 14.37 1.29
N GLY A 167 3.96 13.60 2.16
CA GLY A 167 3.89 13.80 3.59
C GLY A 167 2.74 14.68 4.04
N SER A 168 2.91 15.31 5.20
CA SER A 168 1.93 16.20 5.81
C SER A 168 2.60 17.42 6.42
N ASN A 169 1.81 18.35 6.95
CA ASN A 169 2.37 19.51 7.66
C ASN A 169 3.07 19.10 8.97
N THR A 170 2.78 17.91 9.48
CA THR A 170 3.31 17.38 10.75
C THR A 170 4.41 16.33 10.53
N LEU A 171 4.44 15.67 9.37
CA LEU A 171 5.40 14.63 9.02
C LEU A 171 6.02 14.91 7.65
N GLY A 172 7.28 15.34 7.67
CA GLY A 172 8.06 15.54 6.45
C GLY A 172 8.48 14.22 5.80
N VAL A 173 8.87 14.30 4.53
CA VAL A 173 9.23 13.13 3.71
C VAL A 173 10.37 12.29 4.32
N GLY A 174 11.45 12.93 4.80
CA GLY A 174 12.59 12.20 5.38
C GLY A 174 12.25 11.49 6.70
N GLU A 175 11.36 12.08 7.51
CA GLU A 175 10.86 11.43 8.72
C GLU A 175 9.98 10.22 8.38
N LEU A 176 9.16 10.33 7.33
CA LEU A 176 8.36 9.20 6.84
C LEU A 176 9.25 8.07 6.35
N ASP A 177 10.29 8.36 5.57
CA ASP A 177 11.25 7.35 5.10
C ASP A 177 11.90 6.62 6.27
N HIS A 178 12.33 7.35 7.31
CA HIS A 178 12.89 6.74 8.51
C HIS A 178 11.89 5.86 9.27
N ARG A 179 10.65 6.33 9.45
CA ARG A 179 9.58 5.55 10.12
C ARG A 179 9.20 4.31 9.34
N ILE A 180 9.10 4.40 8.02
CA ILE A 180 8.80 3.25 7.16
C ILE A 180 9.89 2.18 7.31
N ALA A 181 11.17 2.58 7.27
CA ALA A 181 12.28 1.66 7.47
C ALA A 181 12.20 0.95 8.84
N ASN A 182 11.94 1.70 9.92
CA ASN A 182 11.81 1.14 11.26
C ASN A 182 10.63 0.18 11.38
N GLU A 183 9.47 0.52 10.80
CA GLU A 183 8.31 -0.38 10.83
C GLU A 183 8.56 -1.64 10.00
N LEU A 184 9.23 -1.53 8.85
CA LEU A 184 9.62 -2.69 8.04
C LEU A 184 10.53 -3.65 8.81
N GLU A 185 11.53 -3.13 9.52
CA GLU A 185 12.38 -3.97 10.37
C GLU A 185 11.59 -4.62 11.51
N ALA A 186 10.68 -3.87 12.15
CA ALA A 186 9.87 -4.37 13.25
C ALA A 186 8.90 -5.49 12.83
N VAL A 187 8.27 -5.41 11.65
CA VAL A 187 7.33 -6.44 11.19
C VAL A 187 8.01 -7.70 10.63
N ARG A 188 9.31 -7.60 10.30
CA ARG A 188 10.13 -8.69 9.75
C ARG A 188 10.92 -9.47 10.81
N ALA A 189 10.98 -8.95 12.04
CA ALA A 189 11.73 -9.53 13.17
C ALA A 189 10.94 -10.66 13.86
#